data_AF-A0A2D0MZ62-F1
#
_entry.id   AF-A0A2D0MZ62-F1
#
_cell.length_a   1.000
_cell.length_b   1.000
_cell.length_c   1.000
_cell.angle_alpha   90.00
_cell.angle_beta   90.00
_cell.angle_gamma   90.00
#
_symmetry.space_group_name_H-M   'P 1'
#
loop_
_entity.id
_entity.type
_entity.pdbx_description
1 polymer ?
#
loop_
_entity_poly.entity_id
_entity_poly.type
_entity_poly.pdbx_seq_one_letter_code
_entity_poly.pdbx_strand_id
1 'polypeptide(L)'
;MRRYALGLVLFSVFILVFGFITGKISSESFQYISIPGLFFAVVKSLVVVLVLLLALMASIPSFLIDFILLFVTDYDFPILSNLWNVCWDGVTLNWFWTETTGSSLFFGALILLLISGAFSRRRW
;
A
#
# COMPACT_ATOMS: atom_id res chain seq x y z
N MET A 1 9.71 16.14 5.14
CA MET A 1 9.74 15.01 6.10
C MET A 1 8.38 14.70 6.71
N ARG A 2 7.75 15.61 7.48
CA ARG A 2 6.54 15.30 8.27
C ARG A 2 5.35 14.76 7.47
N ARG A 3 5.11 15.27 6.25
CA ARG A 3 4.02 14.79 5.36
C ARG A 3 4.24 13.34 4.89
N TYR A 4 5.49 12.97 4.58
CA TYR A 4 5.85 11.60 4.18
C TYR A 4 5.79 10.62 5.36
N ALA A 5 6.22 11.05 6.55
CA ALA A 5 6.08 10.26 7.77
C ALA A 5 4.59 9.98 8.08
N LEU A 6 3.72 10.99 7.98
CA LEU A 6 2.28 10.81 8.16
C LEU A 6 1.67 9.80 7.16
N GLY A 7 2.08 9.84 5.89
CA GLY A 7 1.66 8.86 4.89
C GLY A 7 2.06 7.43 5.26
N LEU A 8 3.30 7.24 5.74
CA LEU A 8 3.77 5.94 6.22
C LEU A 8 3.03 5.47 7.47
N VAL A 9 2.69 6.37 8.41
CA VAL A 9 1.88 6.01 9.59
C VAL A 9 0.50 5.53 9.13
N LEU A 10 -0.19 6.32 8.30
CA LEU A 10 -1.52 5.96 7.82
C LEU A 10 -1.49 4.61 7.10
N PHE A 11 -0.50 4.40 6.23
CA PHE A 11 -0.36 3.15 5.50
C PHE A 11 -0.08 1.94 6.42
N SER A 12 0.80 2.09 7.41
CA SER A 12 1.08 1.01 8.37
C SER A 12 -0.13 0.70 9.26
N VAL A 13 -0.91 1.72 9.66
CA VAL A 13 -2.20 1.52 10.35
C VAL A 13 -3.19 0.78 9.45
N PHE A 14 -3.30 1.15 8.18
CA PHE A 14 -4.17 0.45 7.23
C PHE A 14 -3.75 -1.02 7.07
N ILE A 15 -2.46 -1.32 6.91
CA ILE A 15 -1.98 -2.72 6.82
C ILE A 15 -2.39 -3.51 8.06
N LEU A 16 -2.24 -2.96 9.27
CA LEU A 16 -2.64 -3.64 10.49
C LEU A 16 -4.15 -3.89 10.53
N VAL A 17 -4.96 -2.86 10.27
CA VAL A 17 -6.42 -2.96 10.29
C VAL A 17 -6.92 -3.97 9.25
N PHE A 18 -6.49 -3.85 7.99
CA PHE A 18 -6.86 -4.81 6.95
C PHE A 18 -6.32 -6.21 7.23
N GLY A 19 -5.14 -6.31 7.85
CA GLY A 19 -4.52 -7.58 8.20
C GLY A 19 -5.34 -8.34 9.24
N PHE A 20 -5.90 -7.63 10.22
CA PHE A 20 -6.83 -8.21 11.19
C PHE A 20 -8.19 -8.53 10.57
N ILE A 21 -8.78 -7.62 9.78
CA ILE A 21 -10.11 -7.83 9.16
C ILE A 21 -10.13 -9.04 8.23
N THR A 22 -9.07 -9.22 7.43
CA THR A 22 -8.95 -10.35 6.49
C THR A 22 -8.53 -11.66 7.15
N GLY A 23 -8.26 -11.66 8.47
CA GLY A 23 -7.76 -12.82 9.20
C GLY A 23 -6.32 -13.22 8.86
N LYS A 24 -5.63 -12.43 8.03
CA LYS A 24 -4.25 -12.70 7.61
C LYS A 24 -3.26 -12.51 8.75
N ILE A 25 -3.55 -11.62 9.70
CA ILE A 25 -2.84 -11.47 10.97
C ILE A 25 -3.65 -12.20 12.04
N SER A 26 -3.14 -13.33 12.51
CA SER A 26 -3.76 -14.18 13.53
C SER A 26 -2.86 -14.35 14.76
N SER A 27 -3.34 -15.03 15.80
CA SER A 27 -2.55 -15.33 17.01
C SER A 27 -1.26 -16.11 16.72
N GLU A 28 -1.24 -16.91 15.65
CA GLU A 28 -0.06 -17.66 15.20
C GLU A 28 1.01 -16.75 14.59
N SER A 29 0.60 -15.60 14.05
CA SER A 29 1.52 -14.62 13.46
C SER A 29 2.46 -13.98 14.50
N PHE A 30 2.16 -14.09 15.79
CA PHE A 30 3.02 -13.61 16.88
C PHE A 30 4.12 -14.59 17.27
N GLN A 31 4.02 -15.86 16.87
CA GLN A 31 4.92 -16.92 17.33
C GLN A 31 6.19 -17.05 16.50
N TYR A 32 6.16 -16.64 15.23
CA TYR A 32 7.30 -16.76 14.30
C TYR A 32 7.72 -15.43 13.69
N ILE A 33 8.95 -15.01 13.98
CA ILE A 33 9.60 -13.83 13.38
C ILE A 33 10.69 -14.30 12.42
N SER A 34 10.47 -14.15 11.12
CA SER A 34 11.52 -14.34 10.11
C SER A 34 12.15 -13.00 9.75
N ILE A 35 13.42 -12.79 10.14
CA ILE A 35 14.16 -11.54 9.85
C ILE A 35 14.23 -11.26 8.34
N PRO A 36 14.54 -12.24 7.45
CA PRO A 36 14.54 -11.99 6.01
C PRO A 36 13.15 -11.64 5.47
N GLY A 37 12.12 -12.36 5.91
CA GLY A 37 10.73 -12.11 5.48
C GLY A 37 10.24 -10.72 5.90
N LEU A 38 10.63 -10.27 7.09
CA LEU A 38 10.36 -8.92 7.58
C LEU A 38 11.01 -7.84 6.71
N PHE A 39 12.29 -8.01 6.34
CA PHE A 39 12.98 -7.05 5.47
C PHE A 39 12.31 -6.97 4.10
N PHE A 40 11.98 -8.12 3.49
CA PHE A 40 11.24 -8.14 2.23
C PHE A 40 9.85 -7.50 2.35
N ALA A 41 9.12 -7.75 3.43
CA ALA A 41 7.82 -7.12 3.65
C ALA A 41 7.91 -5.59 3.71
N VAL A 42 8.93 -5.05 4.41
CA VAL A 42 9.17 -3.59 4.45
C VAL A 42 9.47 -3.06 3.05
N VAL A 43 10.37 -3.68 2.29
CA VAL A 43 10.70 -3.25 0.92
C VAL A 43 9.47 -3.32 0.01
N LYS A 44 8.72 -4.43 0.02
CA LYS A 44 7.50 -4.57 -0.77
C LYS A 44 6.48 -3.50 -0.41
N SER A 45 6.31 -3.20 0.88
CA SER A 45 5.38 -2.16 1.34
C SER A 45 5.75 -0.76 0.83
N LEU A 46 7.05 -0.43 0.78
CA LEU A 46 7.53 0.84 0.22
C LEU A 46 7.28 0.91 -1.28
N VAL A 47 7.49 -0.19 -2.00
CA VAL A 47 7.19 -0.30 -3.44
C VAL A 47 5.69 -0.08 -3.69
N VAL A 48 4.81 -0.71 -2.90
CA VAL A 48 3.36 -0.53 -3.01
C VAL A 48 2.98 0.94 -2.80
N VAL A 49 3.52 1.59 -1.75
CA VAL A 49 3.26 3.02 -1.52
C VAL A 49 3.70 3.87 -2.71
N LEU A 50 4.86 3.58 -3.29
CA LEU A 50 5.37 4.30 -4.46
C LEU A 50 4.48 4.08 -5.69
N VAL A 51 4.05 2.85 -5.95
CA VAL A 51 3.14 2.51 -7.05
C VAL A 51 1.80 3.21 -6.88
N LEU A 52 1.23 3.22 -5.67
CA LEU A 52 -0.04 3.90 -5.40
C LEU A 52 0.08 5.42 -5.56
N LEU A 53 1.21 6.03 -5.17
CA LEU A 53 1.45 7.46 -5.40
C LEU A 53 1.55 7.79 -6.90
N LEU A 54 2.27 6.96 -7.67
CA LEU A 54 2.36 7.12 -9.13
C LEU A 54 0.98 6.92 -9.79
N ALA A 55 0.21 5.94 -9.34
CA ALA A 55 -1.15 5.68 -9.81
C ALA A 55 -2.05 6.90 -9.56
N LEU A 56 -1.93 7.52 -8.39
CA LEU A 56 -2.70 8.71 -8.02
C LEU A 56 -2.31 9.91 -8.88
N MET A 57 -1.01 10.10 -9.16
CA MET A 57 -0.55 11.14 -10.09
C MET A 57 -1.04 10.89 -11.52
N ALA A 58 -1.03 9.63 -11.98
CA ALA A 58 -1.50 9.23 -13.31
C ALA A 58 -3.03 9.20 -13.44
N SER A 59 -3.78 9.08 -12.34
CA SER A 59 -5.24 9.09 -12.38
C SER A 59 -5.82 10.41 -12.85
N ILE A 60 -5.13 11.54 -12.65
CA ILE A 60 -5.58 12.86 -13.10
C ILE A 60 -5.59 12.94 -14.64
N PRO A 61 -4.48 12.69 -15.36
CA PRO A 61 -4.50 12.66 -16.82
C PRO A 61 -5.38 11.52 -17.36
N SER A 62 -5.41 10.34 -16.73
CA SER A 62 -6.30 9.25 -17.14
C SER A 62 -7.78 9.64 -17.06
N PHE A 63 -8.18 10.32 -15.98
CA PHE A 63 -9.55 10.82 -15.82
C PHE A 63 -9.90 11.85 -16.90
N LEU A 64 -8.98 12.75 -17.27
CA LEU A 64 -9.21 13.71 -18.34
C LEU A 64 -9.41 13.03 -19.69
N ILE A 65 -8.61 12.01 -20.01
CA ILE A 65 -8.75 11.27 -21.28
C ILE A 65 -10.06 10.50 -21.29
N ASP A 66 -10.39 9.79 -20.22
CA ASP A 66 -11.65 9.05 -20.10
C ASP A 66 -12.86 10.00 -20.16
N PHE A 67 -12.78 11.18 -19.55
CA PHE A 67 -13.84 12.18 -19.62
C PHE A 67 -14.05 12.65 -21.07
N ILE A 68 -12.98 12.89 -21.84
CA ILE A 68 -13.09 13.22 -23.27
C ILE A 68 -13.70 12.04 -24.05
N LEU A 69 -13.25 10.81 -23.79
CA LEU A 69 -13.76 9.61 -24.45
C LEU A 69 -15.25 9.40 -24.20
N LEU A 70 -15.71 9.68 -22.98
CA LEU A 70 -17.11 9.58 -22.59
C LEU A 70 -17.99 10.51 -23.44
N PHE A 71 -17.54 11.73 -23.75
CA PHE A 71 -18.30 12.64 -24.63
C PHE A 71 -18.24 12.29 -26.12
N VAL A 72 -17.26 11.49 -26.56
CA VAL A 72 -17.04 11.20 -28.00
C VAL A 72 -17.57 9.82 -28.38
N THR A 73 -17.52 8.85 -27.47
CA THR A 73 -17.69 7.42 -27.82
C THR A 73 -18.63 6.63 -26.91
N ASP A 74 -19.29 7.26 -25.92
CA ASP A 74 -20.16 6.60 -24.91
C ASP A 74 -19.48 5.44 -24.15
N TYR A 75 -18.15 5.34 -24.19
CA TYR A 75 -17.39 4.44 -23.32
C TYR A 75 -17.25 5.07 -21.92
N ASP A 76 -17.28 4.23 -20.88
CA ASP A 76 -17.11 4.62 -19.47
C ASP A 76 -15.67 5.11 -19.18
N PHE A 77 -15.06 4.67 -18.08
CA PHE A 77 -13.71 5.04 -17.64
C PHE A 77 -12.69 3.91 -17.85
N PRO A 78 -12.40 3.48 -19.10
CA PRO A 78 -11.57 2.31 -19.36
C PRO A 78 -10.10 2.50 -18.95
N ILE A 79 -9.53 3.69 -19.11
CA ILE A 79 -8.11 3.92 -18.80
C ILE A 79 -7.91 3.96 -17.28
N LEU A 80 -8.77 4.71 -16.58
CA LEU A 80 -8.73 4.83 -15.14
C LEU A 80 -9.01 3.48 -14.45
N SER A 81 -10.00 2.72 -14.95
CA SER A 81 -10.31 1.37 -14.47
C SER A 81 -9.11 0.42 -14.64
N ASN A 82 -8.51 0.37 -15.82
CA ASN A 82 -7.34 -0.48 -16.07
C ASN A 82 -6.15 -0.11 -15.19
N LEU A 83 -5.88 1.19 -15.01
CA LEU A 83 -4.81 1.66 -14.16
C LEU A 83 -4.99 1.20 -12.72
N TRP A 84 -6.19 1.36 -12.16
CA TRP A 84 -6.49 0.93 -10.80
C TRP A 84 -6.50 -0.60 -10.67
N ASN A 85 -6.97 -1.36 -11.66
CA ASN A 85 -6.88 -2.82 -11.64
C ASN A 85 -5.42 -3.31 -11.59
N VAL A 86 -4.52 -2.71 -12.37
CA VAL A 86 -3.10 -3.07 -12.35
C VAL A 86 -2.47 -2.75 -10.98
N CYS A 87 -2.72 -1.56 -10.45
CA CYS A 87 -2.11 -1.12 -9.19
C CYS A 87 -2.72 -1.81 -7.96
N TRP A 88 -4.04 -1.96 -7.93
CA TRP A 88 -4.75 -2.53 -6.80
C TRP A 88 -4.72 -4.05 -6.84
N ASP A 89 -5.31 -4.68 -7.85
CA ASP A 89 -5.40 -6.13 -7.90
C ASP A 89 -4.03 -6.76 -8.21
N GLY A 90 -3.32 -6.24 -9.20
CA GLY A 90 -2.02 -6.76 -9.60
C GLY A 90 -0.95 -6.61 -8.52
N VAL A 91 -0.67 -5.35 -8.12
CA VAL A 91 0.47 -5.06 -7.23
C VAL A 91 0.08 -5.16 -5.75
N THR A 92 -1.05 -4.59 -5.34
CA THR A 92 -1.38 -4.45 -3.92
C THR A 92 -1.95 -5.74 -3.34
N LEU A 93 -2.93 -6.36 -4.00
CA LEU A 93 -3.54 -7.60 -3.54
C LEU A 93 -2.72 -8.82 -3.92
N ASN A 94 -2.46 -9.06 -5.21
CA ASN A 94 -1.83 -10.31 -5.62
C ASN A 94 -0.35 -10.38 -5.22
N TRP A 95 0.45 -9.38 -5.56
CA TRP A 95 1.90 -9.43 -5.31
C TRP A 95 2.32 -9.11 -3.87
N PHE A 96 1.69 -8.10 -3.26
CA PHE A 96 2.01 -7.73 -1.88
C PHE A 96 1.18 -8.50 -0.87
N TRP A 97 -0.16 -8.42 -0.95
CA TRP A 97 -1.01 -9.03 0.06
C TRP A 97 -0.86 -10.55 0.07
N THR A 98 -1.06 -11.25 -1.05
CA THR A 98 -1.08 -12.72 -1.05
C THR A 98 0.29 -13.32 -0.73
N GLU A 99 1.38 -12.80 -1.31
CA GLU A 99 2.72 -13.38 -1.14
C GLU A 99 3.40 -13.05 0.20
N THR A 100 2.92 -12.05 0.96
CA THR A 100 3.53 -11.69 2.24
C THR A 100 2.86 -12.45 3.38
N THR A 101 3.64 -13.02 4.30
CA THR A 101 3.11 -13.73 5.46
C THR A 101 2.50 -12.75 6.48
N GLY A 102 1.52 -13.22 7.26
CA GLY A 102 0.85 -12.42 8.30
C GLY A 102 1.81 -11.87 9.36
N SER A 103 2.77 -12.68 9.80
CA SER A 103 3.81 -12.25 10.75
C SER A 103 4.68 -11.14 10.18
N SER A 104 5.16 -11.27 8.94
CA SER A 104 5.98 -10.24 8.29
C SER A 104 5.20 -8.94 8.03
N LEU A 105 3.90 -9.02 7.71
CA LEU A 105 3.04 -7.84 7.62
C LEU A 105 2.88 -7.12 8.96
N PHE A 106 2.62 -7.86 10.03
CA PHE A 106 2.46 -7.28 11.37
C PHE A 106 3.73 -6.59 11.85
N PHE A 107 4.85 -7.30 11.87
CA PHE A 107 6.12 -6.73 12.36
C PHE A 107 6.67 -5.67 11.42
N GLY A 108 6.49 -5.81 10.10
CA GLY A 108 6.85 -4.79 9.11
C GLY A 108 6.06 -3.50 9.31
N ALA A 109 4.74 -3.58 9.48
CA ALA A 109 3.90 -2.42 9.78
C ALA A 109 4.26 -1.78 11.12
N LEU A 110 4.58 -2.58 12.15
CA LEU A 110 4.99 -2.07 13.46
C LEU A 110 6.33 -1.32 13.39
N ILE A 111 7.31 -1.85 12.65
CA ILE A 111 8.60 -1.18 12.42
C ILE A 111 8.39 0.12 11.64
N LEU A 112 7.58 0.12 10.58
CA LEU A 112 7.26 1.33 9.83
C LEU A 112 6.60 2.39 10.71
N LEU A 113 5.70 1.98 11.60
CA LEU A 113 5.02 2.85 12.55
C LEU A 113 6.01 3.45 13.57
N LEU A 114 6.93 2.64 14.11
CA LEU A 114 7.97 3.10 15.03
C LEU A 114 8.96 4.05 14.35
N ILE A 115 9.47 3.69 13.18
CA ILE A 115 10.41 4.51 12.40
C ILE A 115 9.74 5.83 12.04
N SER A 116 8.52 5.79 11.53
CA SER A 116 7.76 6.98 11.18
C SER A 116 7.50 7.88 12.39
N GLY A 117 7.11 7.30 13.53
CA GLY A 117 6.94 8.02 14.80
C GLY A 117 8.24 8.68 15.27
N ALA A 118 9.37 7.99 15.18
CA ALA A 118 10.69 8.53 15.51
C ALA A 118 11.09 9.70 14.59
N PHE A 119 10.89 9.56 13.28
CA PHE A 119 11.14 10.65 12.32
C PHE A 119 10.18 11.83 12.49
N SER A 120 8.95 11.62 12.94
CA SER A 120 8.02 12.71 13.25
C SER A 120 8.35 13.43 14.57
N ARG A 121 9.04 12.77 15.51
CA ARG A 121 9.50 13.36 16.78
C ARG A 121 10.84 14.10 16.66
N ARG A 122 11.72 13.73 15.72
CA ARG A 122 12.95 14.46 15.40
C ARG A 122 12.61 15.80 14.71
N ARG A 123 12.17 16.73 15.53
CA ARG A 123 11.99 18.15 15.24
C ARG A 123 12.82 18.94 16.26
N TRP A 124 14.10 18.61 16.34
CA TRP A 124 15.16 19.40 16.98
C TRP A 124 16.30 19.44 15.98
#